data_AF-A0A8J7SPL0-F1
#
_entry.id   AF-A0A8J7SPL0-F1
#
_cell.length_a   1.000
_cell.length_b   1.000
_cell.length_c   1.000
_cell.angle_alpha   90.00
_cell.angle_beta   90.00
_cell.angle_gamma   90.00
#
_symmetry.space_group_name_H-M   'P 1'
#
loop_
_entity.id
_entity.type
_entity.pdbx_description
1 polymer ?
#
loop_
_entity_poly.entity_id
_entity_poly.type
_entity_poly.pdbx_seq_one_letter_code
_entity_poly.pdbx_strand_id
1 'polypeptide(L)'
;MIEEFSLANTKSTLTSIPTIGSNTQGYISQASYRPLSEIFEENILNEFVTSHFRDLFLCGEPNFTQINSGLSFERHQALNWVRQFSGIKEWEYVATDT
;
A
#
# COMPACT_ATOMS: atom_id res chain seq x y z
N MET A 1 -11.89 1.35 15.66
CA MET A 1 -12.39 2.60 15.06
C MET A 1 -11.71 2.67 13.70
N ILE A 2 -12.40 2.28 12.63
CA ILE A 2 -11.83 2.31 11.28
C ILE A 2 -12.00 3.76 10.84
N GLU A 3 -10.91 4.51 10.63
CA GLU A 3 -10.99 5.82 10.00
C GLU A 3 -11.65 5.64 8.63
N GLU A 4 -12.85 6.19 8.47
CA GLU A 4 -13.47 6.32 7.16
C GLU A 4 -12.47 7.01 6.23
N PHE A 5 -12.22 6.40 5.06
CA PHE A 5 -11.49 7.04 3.97
C PHE A 5 -12.29 8.25 3.50
N SER A 6 -12.13 9.37 4.21
CA SER A 6 -12.79 10.63 3.94
C SER A 6 -12.23 11.22 2.65
N LEU A 7 -13.10 11.74 1.78
CA LEU A 7 -12.75 12.57 0.62
C LEU A 7 -11.78 13.73 0.97
N ALA A 8 -11.69 14.11 2.25
CA ALA A 8 -10.71 15.07 2.76
C ALA A 8 -9.26 14.58 2.61
N ASN A 9 -9.00 13.28 2.80
CA ASN A 9 -7.66 12.70 2.67
C ASN A 9 -7.20 12.70 1.21
N THR A 10 -8.11 12.50 0.25
CA THR A 10 -7.77 12.54 -1.18
C THR A 10 -7.40 13.95 -1.63
N LYS A 11 -8.10 14.99 -1.15
CA LYS A 11 -7.75 16.39 -1.43
C LYS A 11 -6.41 16.78 -0.82
N SER A 12 -6.16 16.42 0.45
CA SER A 12 -4.89 16.65 1.14
C SER A 12 -3.70 16.00 0.41
N THR A 13 -3.90 14.77 -0.08
CA THR A 13 -2.89 14.05 -0.87
C THR A 13 -2.64 14.75 -2.21
N LEU A 14 -3.69 15.17 -2.92
CA LEU A 14 -3.53 15.88 -4.20
C LEU A 14 -2.85 17.25 -4.05
N THR A 15 -3.04 17.94 -2.92
CA THR A 15 -2.35 19.22 -2.64
C THR A 15 -0.90 19.05 -2.20
N SER A 16 -0.51 17.87 -1.73
CA SER A 16 0.86 17.57 -1.33
C SER A 16 1.70 16.98 -2.46
N ILE A 17 1.07 16.54 -3.56
CA ILE A 17 1.79 16.10 -4.76
C ILE A 17 2.32 17.33 -5.50
N PRO A 18 3.64 17.46 -5.66
CA PRO A 18 4.24 18.56 -6.39
C PRO A 18 3.76 18.55 -7.85
N THR A 19 3.48 19.74 -8.40
CA THR A 19 3.16 19.88 -9.82
C THR A 19 4.35 19.46 -10.68
N ILE A 20 4.11 18.89 -11.86
CA ILE A 20 5.19 18.52 -12.79
C ILE A 20 6.09 19.74 -13.05
N GLY A 21 7.40 19.59 -12.85
CA GLY A 21 8.40 20.66 -13.00
C GLY A 21 8.63 21.53 -11.76
N SER A 22 7.90 21.31 -10.65
CA SER A 22 8.18 21.98 -9.38
C SER A 22 9.37 21.37 -8.64
N ASN A 23 10.01 22.18 -7.78
CA ASN A 23 11.23 21.78 -7.08
C ASN A 23 10.97 20.61 -6.13
N THR A 24 11.55 19.46 -6.46
CA THR A 24 11.43 18.20 -5.69
C THR A 24 11.97 18.32 -4.27
N GLN A 25 12.91 19.23 -4.00
CA GLN A 25 13.52 19.39 -2.67
C GLN A 25 12.51 19.87 -1.62
N GLY A 26 11.56 20.72 -2.00
CA GLY A 26 10.50 21.17 -1.09
C GLY A 26 9.59 20.02 -0.66
N TYR A 27 9.26 19.13 -1.60
CA TYR A 27 8.45 17.95 -1.33
C TYR A 27 9.21 16.91 -0.49
N ILE A 28 10.44 16.57 -0.87
CA ILE A 28 11.27 15.59 -0.14
C ILE A 28 11.53 16.06 1.30
N SER A 29 11.79 17.36 1.51
CA SER A 29 12.05 17.90 2.86
C SER A 29 10.86 17.82 3.81
N GLN A 30 9.65 17.64 3.28
CA GLN A 30 8.42 17.47 4.06
C GLN A 30 7.94 16.02 4.09
N ALA A 31 8.50 15.14 3.26
CA ALA A 31 8.16 13.73 3.23
C ALA A 31 8.69 13.02 4.49
N SER A 32 7.83 12.26 5.16
CA SER A 32 8.21 11.38 6.26
C SER A 32 7.99 9.92 5.88
N TYR A 33 8.93 9.08 6.27
CA TYR A 33 8.72 7.63 6.20
C TYR A 33 7.68 7.23 7.24
N ARG A 34 6.81 6.28 6.87
CA ARG A 34 5.92 5.65 7.84
C ARG A 34 6.73 4.82 8.84
N PRO A 35 6.32 4.78 10.12
CA PRO A 35 6.92 3.88 11.09
C PRO A 35 6.89 2.43 10.61
N LEU A 36 7.97 1.69 10.86
CA LEU A 36 8.07 0.30 10.45
C LEU A 36 6.94 -0.55 11.08
N SER A 37 6.55 -0.27 12.33
CA SER A 37 5.45 -0.97 12.99
C SER A 37 4.13 -0.88 12.22
N GLU A 38 3.80 0.30 11.68
CA GLU A 38 2.57 0.48 10.89
C GLU A 38 2.61 -0.32 9.58
N ILE A 39 3.78 -0.39 8.95
CA ILE A 39 3.99 -1.19 7.72
C ILE A 39 3.74 -2.67 8.02
N PHE A 40 4.22 -3.17 9.16
CA PHE A 40 4.01 -4.56 9.57
C PHE A 40 2.54 -4.85 9.90
N GLU A 41 1.89 -3.97 10.65
CA GLU A 41 0.47 -4.11 11.01
C GLU A 41 -0.43 -4.12 9.76
N GLU A 42 -0.22 -3.19 8.84
CA GLU A 42 -0.98 -3.14 7.59
C GLU A 42 -0.72 -4.36 6.71
N ASN A 43 0.50 -4.87 6.68
CA ASN A 43 0.83 -6.06 5.91
C ASN A 43 0.10 -7.30 6.43
N ILE A 44 0.08 -7.51 7.75
CA ILE A 44 -0.67 -8.62 8.38
C ILE A 44 -2.16 -8.52 8.05
N LEU A 45 -2.74 -7.32 8.09
CA LEU A 45 -4.14 -7.13 7.73
C LEU A 45 -4.40 -7.53 6.27
N ASN A 46 -3.54 -7.10 5.33
CA ASN A 46 -3.70 -7.44 3.91
C ASN A 46 -3.43 -8.92 3.62
N GLU A 47 -2.58 -9.61 4.39
CA GLU A 47 -2.41 -11.06 4.35
C GLU A 47 -3.71 -11.78 4.74
N PHE A 48 -4.37 -11.36 5.83
CA PHE A 48 -5.66 -11.92 6.24
C PHE A 48 -6.75 -11.70 5.21
N VAL A 49 -6.83 -10.49 4.65
CA VAL A 49 -7.79 -10.17 3.59
C VAL A 49 -7.55 -11.05 2.35
N THR A 50 -6.28 -11.18 1.93
CA THR A 50 -5.92 -12.04 0.79
C THR A 50 -6.30 -13.50 1.05
N SER A 51 -6.00 -14.02 2.24
CA SER A 51 -6.37 -15.38 2.63
C SER A 51 -7.89 -15.57 2.66
N HIS A 52 -8.64 -14.62 3.21
CA HIS A 52 -10.10 -14.67 3.22
C HIS A 52 -10.68 -14.76 1.81
N PHE A 53 -10.22 -13.92 0.88
CA PHE A 53 -10.70 -13.97 -0.51
C PHE A 53 -10.31 -15.25 -1.24
N ARG A 54 -9.12 -15.79 -0.98
CA ARG A 54 -8.72 -17.10 -1.48
C ARG A 54 -9.68 -18.18 -0.99
N ASP A 55 -10.02 -18.17 0.29
CA ASP A 55 -10.88 -19.20 0.88
C ASP A 55 -12.32 -19.10 0.33
N LEU A 56 -12.87 -17.89 0.18
CA LEU A 56 -14.16 -17.69 -0.51
C LEU A 56 -14.14 -18.27 -1.93
N PHE A 57 -13.07 -17.99 -2.70
CA PHE A 57 -12.91 -18.53 -4.05
C PHE A 57 -12.83 -20.06 -4.07
N LEU A 58 -12.04 -20.66 -3.18
CA LEU A 58 -11.87 -22.11 -3.11
C LEU A 58 -13.16 -22.83 -2.66
N CYS A 59 -13.93 -22.22 -1.77
CA CYS A 59 -15.19 -22.77 -1.28
C CYS A 59 -16.39 -22.45 -2.20
N GLY A 60 -16.23 -21.57 -3.19
CA GLY A 60 -17.32 -21.10 -4.06
C GLY A 60 -18.34 -20.22 -3.34
N GLU A 61 -17.92 -19.56 -2.26
CA GLU A 61 -18.78 -18.72 -1.43
C GLU A 61 -18.84 -17.27 -1.96
N PRO A 62 -20.00 -16.61 -1.90
CA PRO A 62 -20.13 -15.21 -2.30
C PRO A 62 -19.41 -14.27 -1.33
N ASN A 63 -18.82 -13.20 -1.88
CA ASN A 63 -18.24 -12.12 -1.09
C ASN A 63 -19.31 -11.10 -0.66
N PHE A 64 -19.46 -10.89 0.65
CA PHE A 64 -20.36 -9.88 1.23
C PHE A 64 -19.63 -8.66 1.82
N THR A 65 -18.31 -8.60 1.67
CA THR A 65 -17.52 -7.48 2.17
C THR A 65 -17.59 -6.28 1.23
N GLN A 66 -17.30 -5.09 1.73
CA GLN A 66 -17.09 -3.88 0.92
C GLN A 66 -15.60 -3.70 0.52
N ILE A 67 -14.77 -4.71 0.75
CA ILE A 67 -13.34 -4.62 0.52
C ILE A 67 -13.06 -4.80 -0.97
N ASN A 68 -12.25 -3.90 -1.53
CA ASN A 68 -11.71 -4.06 -2.87
C ASN A 68 -10.56 -5.08 -2.83
N SER A 69 -10.85 -6.31 -3.26
CA SER A 69 -9.89 -7.43 -3.22
C SER A 69 -8.64 -7.18 -4.06
N GLY A 70 -8.78 -6.57 -5.24
CA GLY A 70 -7.65 -6.24 -6.11
C GLY A 70 -6.69 -5.26 -5.44
N LEU A 71 -7.23 -4.18 -4.87
CA LEU A 71 -6.42 -3.19 -4.14
C LEU A 71 -5.73 -3.80 -2.92
N SER A 72 -6.43 -4.67 -2.17
CA SER A 72 -5.83 -5.32 -0.99
C SER A 72 -4.69 -6.25 -1.39
N PHE A 73 -4.83 -6.97 -2.50
CA PHE A 73 -3.77 -7.83 -3.03
C PHE A 73 -2.55 -7.05 -3.49
N GLU A 74 -2.73 -5.93 -4.22
CA GLU A 74 -1.61 -5.06 -4.62
C GLU A 74 -0.87 -4.49 -3.40
N ARG A 75 -1.60 -4.05 -2.37
CA ARG A 75 -1.00 -3.59 -1.10
C ARG A 75 -0.25 -4.70 -0.39
N HIS A 76 -0.80 -5.90 -0.35
CA HIS A 76 -0.12 -7.06 0.22
C HIS A 76 1.25 -7.29 -0.45
N GLN A 77 1.28 -7.31 -1.79
CA GLN A 77 2.50 -7.50 -2.56
C GLN A 77 3.53 -6.38 -2.32
N ALA A 78 3.09 -5.12 -2.34
CA ALA A 78 3.96 -3.96 -2.11
C ALA A 78 4.58 -3.99 -0.70
N LEU A 79 3.79 -4.30 0.33
CA LEU A 79 4.27 -4.34 1.71
C LEU A 79 5.15 -5.57 1.96
N ASN A 80 4.89 -6.71 1.32
CA ASN A 80 5.79 -7.83 1.35
C ASN A 80 7.13 -7.51 0.70
N TRP A 81 7.14 -6.74 -0.40
CA TRP A 81 8.38 -6.26 -1.00
C TRP A 81 9.18 -5.37 -0.04
N VAL A 82 8.53 -4.40 0.61
CA VAL A 82 9.19 -3.55 1.65
C VAL A 82 9.75 -4.40 2.80
N ARG A 83 9.05 -5.48 3.17
CA ARG A 83 9.49 -6.45 4.19
C ARG A 83 10.45 -7.53 3.65
N GLN A 84 10.84 -7.45 2.38
CA GLN A 84 11.68 -8.44 1.67
C GLN A 84 11.15 -9.88 1.73
N PHE A 85 9.83 -10.07 1.84
CA PHE A 85 9.20 -11.36 2.15
C PHE A 85 8.63 -12.12 0.94
N SER A 86 8.87 -11.66 -0.30
CA SER A 86 8.35 -12.31 -1.53
C SER A 86 9.41 -12.77 -2.53
N GLY A 87 10.69 -12.78 -2.16
CA GLY A 87 11.77 -13.26 -3.04
C GLY A 87 12.02 -12.38 -4.28
N ILE A 88 11.29 -11.28 -4.45
CA ILE A 88 11.45 -10.30 -5.54
C ILE A 88 12.67 -9.44 -5.23
N LYS A 89 13.83 -9.91 -5.67
CA LYS A 89 15.11 -9.19 -5.57
C LYS A 89 15.32 -8.21 -6.72
N GLU A 90 14.52 -8.28 -7.79
CA GLU A 90 14.79 -7.53 -9.03
C GLU A 90 14.81 -6.01 -8.85
N TRP A 91 14.04 -5.46 -7.91
CA TRP A 91 13.97 -4.01 -7.68
C TRP A 91 15.17 -3.46 -6.90
N GLU A 92 15.95 -4.32 -6.22
CA GLU A 92 17.23 -3.91 -5.59
C GLU A 92 18.34 -3.70 -6.64
N TYR A 93 18.15 -4.17 -7.87
CA TYR A 93 19.10 -4.01 -8.97
C TYR A 93 18.81 -2.81 -9.88
N VAL A 94 17.71 -2.08 -9.64
CA VAL A 94 17.45 -0.84 -10.36
C VAL A 94 18.30 0.24 -9.69
N ALA A 95 19.45 0.52 -10.30
CA ALA A 95 20.33 1.59 -9.84
C ALA A 95 19.55 2.93 -9.87
N THR A 96 19.45 3.59 -8.72
CA THR A 96 18.73 4.87 -8.56
C THR A 96 19.62 6.08 -8.84
N ASP A 97 20.74 5.86 -9.54
CA ASP A 97 21.70 6.87 -9.98
C ASP A 97 21.34 7.37 -11.39
N THR A 98 20.16 7.98 -11.54
CA THR A 98 19.79 8.76 -12.74
C THR A 98 19.23 10.11 -12.35
#